data_AF-A0A1Z5HR26-F1
#
_entry.id   AF-A0A1Z5HR26-F1
#
_cell.length_a   1.000
_cell.length_b   1.000
_cell.length_c   1.000
_cell.angle_alpha   90.00
_cell.angle_beta   90.00
_cell.angle_gamma   90.00
#
_symmetry.space_group_name_H-M   'P 1'
#
loop_
_entity.id
_entity.type
_entity.pdbx_description
1 polymer ?
#
loop_
_entity_poly.entity_id
_entity_poly.type
_entity_poly.pdbx_seq_one_letter_code
_entity_poly.pdbx_strand_id
1 'polypeptide(L)'
;MNKLIGTIFFLQLLLIFFGWGMYANANVDSPVWVEEKTGLQVNQTTPEGTVVAFYELLGREAYDGAHRLLTPASREAIDVDFLRKTTRKTRMEGAELAKVFPAMVKDDLALVGHIRLQTFKEESAIVGISVLMKNGSKWEMVRSDELEENQARELLKMALELEDYMLEQPLDGFNEYQKGQIERQIKAMQEMHHQSLEVLEKAERQEERTEQVEQETSAEAQDESAAE
;
A
#
# COMPACT_ATOMS: atom_id res chain seq x y z
N MET A 1 47.38 34.72 -18.96
CA MET A 1 46.02 34.91 -18.42
C MET A 1 44.91 34.38 -19.33
N ASN A 2 44.99 34.53 -20.66
CA ASN A 2 43.91 34.17 -21.58
C ASN A 2 43.57 32.66 -21.67
N LYS A 3 44.45 31.76 -21.21
CA LYS A 3 44.19 30.31 -21.20
C LYS A 3 43.36 29.86 -19.99
N LEU A 4 43.42 30.57 -18.87
CA LEU A 4 42.73 30.18 -17.63
C LEU A 4 41.23 30.51 -17.69
N ILE A 5 40.88 31.63 -18.30
CA ILE A 5 39.49 32.09 -18.47
C ILE A 5 38.73 31.14 -19.40
N GLY A 6 39.37 30.66 -20.47
CA GLY A 6 38.77 29.69 -21.39
C GLY A 6 38.47 28.33 -20.72
N THR A 7 39.36 27.85 -19.86
CA THR A 7 39.16 26.59 -19.14
C THR A 7 38.04 26.68 -18.12
N ILE A 8 37.90 27.81 -17.41
CA ILE A 8 36.81 28.02 -16.45
C ILE A 8 35.47 28.09 -17.17
N PHE A 9 35.40 28.80 -18.31
CA PHE A 9 34.17 28.90 -19.10
C PHE A 9 33.75 27.55 -19.68
N PHE A 10 34.70 26.72 -20.11
CA PHE A 10 34.43 25.37 -20.60
C PHE A 10 33.97 24.42 -19.49
N LEU A 11 34.53 24.56 -18.28
CA LEU A 11 34.11 23.79 -17.11
C LEU A 11 32.70 24.18 -16.64
N GLN A 12 32.35 25.47 -16.71
CA GLN A 12 30.99 25.95 -16.44
C GLN A 12 29.99 25.44 -17.48
N LEU A 13 30.37 25.41 -18.76
CA LEU A 13 29.54 24.84 -19.82
C LEU A 13 29.30 23.34 -19.60
N LEU A 14 30.35 22.59 -19.23
CA LEU A 14 30.24 21.18 -18.85
C LEU A 14 29.31 20.98 -17.65
N LEU A 15 29.40 21.79 -16.60
CA LEU A 15 28.49 21.70 -15.44
C LEU A 15 27.04 22.02 -15.80
N ILE A 16 26.78 22.90 -16.76
CA ILE A 16 25.41 23.18 -17.25
C ILE A 16 24.89 22.01 -18.09
N PHE A 17 25.71 21.44 -18.99
CA PHE A 17 25.30 20.29 -19.82
C PHE A 17 25.15 18.98 -19.02
N PHE A 18 26.02 18.72 -18.04
CA PHE A 18 25.91 17.55 -17.16
C PHE A 18 24.94 17.77 -15.99
N GLY A 19 24.72 19.01 -15.54
CA GLY A 19 23.75 19.35 -14.50
C GLY A 19 22.30 19.38 -14.99
N TRP A 20 22.06 19.63 -16.28
CA TRP A 20 20.72 19.55 -16.88
C TRP A 20 20.45 18.27 -17.68
N GLY A 21 21.48 17.44 -17.93
CA GLY A 21 21.35 16.14 -18.58
C GLY A 21 20.60 15.07 -17.76
N MET A 22 20.29 15.32 -16.49
CA MET A 22 19.43 14.45 -15.67
C MET A 22 17.93 14.77 -15.78
N TYR A 23 17.53 15.76 -16.58
CA TYR A 23 16.11 16.06 -16.86
C TYR A 23 15.66 15.59 -18.26
N ALA A 24 16.51 14.87 -19.00
CA ALA A 24 16.24 14.41 -20.37
C ALA A 24 15.95 12.90 -20.49
N ASN A 25 15.40 12.28 -19.44
CA ASN A 25 14.66 11.02 -19.51
C ASN A 25 13.32 11.18 -18.78
N ALA A 26 12.53 12.15 -19.22
CA ALA A 26 11.10 12.19 -18.95
C ALA A 26 10.48 10.96 -19.64
N ASN A 27 10.38 9.86 -18.86
CA ASN A 27 9.57 8.63 -19.04
C ASN A 27 10.15 7.43 -18.26
N VAL A 28 11.17 7.61 -17.42
CA VAL A 28 11.37 6.70 -16.29
C VAL A 28 10.68 7.33 -15.10
N ASP A 29 9.50 6.82 -14.79
CA ASP A 29 8.67 7.28 -13.72
C ASP A 29 9.49 7.17 -12.41
N SER A 30 10.04 8.27 -11.91
CA SER A 30 10.93 8.27 -10.75
C SER A 30 10.15 7.90 -9.48
N PRO A 31 10.68 7.04 -8.59
CA PRO A 31 10.04 6.76 -7.30
C PRO A 31 10.01 7.98 -6.39
N VAL A 32 10.78 9.03 -6.72
CA VAL A 32 10.78 10.30 -6.01
C VAL A 32 10.38 11.42 -6.96
N TRP A 33 9.39 12.21 -6.60
CA TRP A 33 8.90 13.33 -7.40
C TRP A 33 8.39 14.46 -6.50
N VAL A 34 8.16 15.65 -7.07
CA VAL A 34 7.63 16.80 -6.34
C VAL A 34 6.21 17.05 -6.80
N GLU A 35 5.26 17.11 -5.87
CA GLU A 35 3.88 17.43 -6.18
C GLU A 35 3.72 18.93 -6.45
N GLU A 36 3.12 19.27 -7.59
CA GLU A 36 3.15 20.62 -8.15
C GLU A 36 2.32 21.62 -7.35
N LYS A 37 1.17 21.21 -6.79
CA LYS A 37 0.26 22.09 -6.05
C LYS A 37 0.84 22.51 -4.69
N THR A 38 1.61 21.63 -4.06
CA THR A 38 2.01 21.72 -2.65
C THR A 38 3.52 21.84 -2.46
N GLY A 39 4.31 21.51 -3.49
CA GLY A 39 5.77 21.40 -3.39
C GLY A 39 6.24 20.20 -2.56
N LEU A 40 5.35 19.27 -2.20
CA LEU A 40 5.69 18.12 -1.39
C LEU A 40 6.59 17.17 -2.17
N GLN A 41 7.72 16.78 -1.57
CA GLN A 41 8.54 15.70 -2.11
C GLN A 41 7.90 14.35 -1.76
N VAL A 42 7.34 13.69 -2.76
CA VAL A 42 6.72 12.38 -2.66
C VAL A 42 7.79 11.30 -2.86
N ASN A 43 7.81 10.31 -1.98
CA ASN A 43 8.77 9.21 -2.01
C ASN A 43 8.06 7.84 -1.98
N GLN A 44 8.18 7.10 -3.07
CA GLN A 44 7.66 5.74 -3.27
C GLN A 44 8.74 4.65 -3.21
N THR A 45 9.96 4.95 -2.74
CA THR A 45 11.05 3.97 -2.68
C THR A 45 10.82 2.88 -1.64
N THR A 46 10.02 3.16 -0.60
CA THR A 46 9.62 2.18 0.42
C THR A 46 8.09 2.18 0.58
N PRO A 47 7.50 1.08 1.08
CA PRO A 47 6.07 1.03 1.34
C PRO A 47 5.63 2.11 2.34
N GLU A 48 6.38 2.30 3.42
CA GLU A 48 6.07 3.29 4.47
C GLU A 48 6.14 4.71 3.92
N GLY A 49 7.16 5.03 3.12
CA GLY A 49 7.29 6.33 2.46
C GLY A 49 6.09 6.65 1.57
N THR A 50 5.58 5.62 0.87
CA THR A 50 4.39 5.74 0.02
C THR A 50 3.15 6.06 0.86
N VAL A 51 2.95 5.35 1.97
CA VAL A 51 1.81 5.57 2.88
C VAL A 51 1.88 6.95 3.54
N VAL A 52 3.05 7.36 4.01
CA VAL A 52 3.28 8.70 4.57
C VAL A 52 2.92 9.76 3.54
N ALA A 53 3.48 9.66 2.33
CA ALA A 53 3.20 10.61 1.26
C ALA A 53 1.71 10.65 0.90
N PHE A 54 1.02 9.51 0.85
CA PHE A 54 -0.41 9.46 0.57
C PHE A 54 -1.23 10.25 1.58
N TYR A 55 -1.01 10.03 2.88
CA TYR A 55 -1.75 10.76 3.91
C TYR A 55 -1.38 12.25 3.96
N GLU A 56 -0.11 12.61 3.74
CA GLU A 56 0.30 14.02 3.65
C GLU A 56 -0.36 14.73 2.46
N LEU A 57 -0.47 14.07 1.30
CA LEU A 57 -1.15 14.60 0.12
C LEU A 57 -2.64 14.81 0.39
N LEU A 58 -3.30 13.84 1.04
CA LEU A 58 -4.71 13.99 1.43
C LEU A 58 -4.93 15.15 2.41
N GLY A 59 -4.04 15.31 3.40
CA GLY A 59 -4.11 16.42 4.37
C GLY A 59 -3.88 17.80 3.74
N ARG A 60 -3.16 17.86 2.61
CA ARG A 60 -2.92 19.10 1.83
C ARG A 60 -3.93 19.30 0.68
N GLU A 61 -4.99 18.50 0.63
CA GLU A 61 -5.97 18.47 -0.45
C GLU A 61 -5.33 18.28 -1.85
N ALA A 62 -4.17 17.63 -1.94
CA ALA A 62 -3.47 17.31 -3.18
C ALA A 62 -3.93 15.96 -3.74
N TYR A 63 -5.23 15.88 -4.05
CA TYR A 63 -5.89 14.63 -4.44
C TYR A 63 -5.34 14.02 -5.72
N ASP A 64 -4.94 14.84 -6.70
CA ASP A 64 -4.29 14.35 -7.93
C ASP A 64 -2.96 13.66 -7.60
N GLY A 65 -2.18 14.24 -6.68
CA GLY A 65 -0.95 13.61 -6.20
C GLY A 65 -1.21 12.31 -5.46
N ALA A 66 -2.21 12.27 -4.58
CA ALA A 66 -2.60 11.06 -3.85
C ALA A 66 -3.11 9.96 -4.82
N HIS A 67 -3.86 10.34 -5.84
CA HIS A 67 -4.34 9.43 -6.90
C HIS A 67 -3.18 8.80 -7.67
N ARG A 68 -2.11 9.55 -7.94
CA ARG A 68 -0.88 9.04 -8.59
C ARG A 68 -0.12 8.00 -7.75
N LEU A 69 -0.42 7.84 -6.46
CA LEU A 69 0.19 6.80 -5.63
C LEU A 69 -0.54 5.45 -5.72
N LEU A 70 -1.71 5.41 -6.36
CA LEU A 70 -2.47 4.18 -6.57
C LEU A 70 -1.91 3.39 -7.77
N THR A 71 -2.14 2.07 -7.84
CA THR A 71 -1.88 1.28 -9.05
C THR A 71 -2.72 1.79 -10.23
N PRO A 72 -2.34 1.51 -11.50
CA PRO A 72 -3.16 1.88 -12.65
C PRO A 72 -4.62 1.38 -12.56
N ALA A 73 -4.82 0.12 -12.18
CA ALA A 73 -6.16 -0.46 -12.01
C ALA A 73 -6.94 0.22 -10.85
N SER A 74 -6.27 0.53 -9.73
CA SER A 74 -6.88 1.32 -8.66
C SER A 74 -7.29 2.73 -9.12
N ARG A 75 -6.49 3.38 -9.96
CA ARG A 75 -6.78 4.72 -10.50
C ARG A 75 -7.99 4.74 -11.43
N GLU A 76 -8.22 3.65 -12.17
CA GLU A 76 -9.39 3.51 -13.04
C GLU A 76 -10.68 3.36 -12.23
N ALA A 77 -10.63 2.67 -11.10
CA ALA A 77 -11.79 2.45 -10.23
C ALA A 77 -12.07 3.62 -9.27
N ILE A 78 -11.03 4.32 -8.83
CA ILE A 78 -11.10 5.42 -7.87
C ILE A 78 -10.66 6.70 -8.57
N ASP A 79 -11.60 7.51 -9.02
CA ASP A 79 -11.27 8.84 -9.56
C ASP A 79 -10.91 9.85 -8.44
N VAL A 80 -10.30 10.97 -8.85
CA VAL A 80 -9.87 12.05 -7.94
C VAL A 80 -11.05 12.66 -7.17
N ASP A 81 -12.23 12.73 -7.78
CA ASP A 81 -13.43 13.26 -7.14
C ASP A 81 -13.98 12.31 -6.07
N PHE A 82 -13.86 11.00 -6.28
CA PHE A 82 -14.18 9.96 -5.32
C PHE A 82 -13.24 10.02 -4.13
N LEU A 83 -11.92 10.16 -4.35
CA LEU A 83 -10.96 10.39 -3.27
C LEU A 83 -11.33 11.63 -2.46
N ARG A 84 -11.57 12.76 -3.12
CA ARG A 84 -11.96 14.02 -2.48
C ARG A 84 -13.23 13.90 -1.66
N LYS A 85 -14.29 13.33 -2.24
CA LYS A 85 -15.58 13.12 -1.56
C LYS A 85 -15.44 12.20 -0.36
N THR A 86 -14.68 11.11 -0.52
CA THR A 86 -14.46 10.15 0.56
C THR A 86 -13.67 10.77 1.69
N THR A 87 -12.54 11.44 1.40
CA THR A 87 -11.74 12.17 2.40
C THR A 87 -12.58 13.16 3.19
N ARG A 88 -13.45 13.94 2.53
CA ARG A 88 -14.36 14.89 3.20
C ARG A 88 -15.44 14.21 4.03
N LYS A 89 -16.06 13.16 3.48
CA LYS A 89 -17.11 12.40 4.18
C LYS A 89 -16.55 11.72 5.43
N THR A 90 -15.35 11.17 5.36
CA THR A 90 -14.66 10.52 6.48
C THR A 90 -13.89 11.50 7.36
N ARG A 91 -13.89 12.79 7.00
CA ARG A 91 -13.16 13.88 7.68
C ARG A 91 -11.67 13.57 7.85
N MET A 92 -11.10 12.93 6.84
CA MET A 92 -9.68 12.61 6.78
C MET A 92 -8.80 13.83 6.53
N GLU A 93 -9.33 14.94 6.02
CA GLU A 93 -8.55 16.19 5.86
C GLU A 93 -8.02 16.76 7.18
N GLY A 94 -8.67 16.45 8.31
CA GLY A 94 -8.22 16.85 9.65
C GLY A 94 -7.55 15.72 10.43
N ALA A 95 -7.24 14.59 9.78
CA ALA A 95 -6.61 13.45 10.43
C ALA A 95 -5.08 13.57 10.33
N GLU A 96 -4.40 13.48 11.46
CA GLU A 96 -2.94 13.44 11.52
C GLU A 96 -2.44 11.99 11.48
N LEU A 97 -1.45 11.69 10.64
CA LEU A 97 -0.77 10.40 10.64
C LEU A 97 0.20 10.35 11.82
N ALA A 98 -0.24 9.74 12.93
CA ALA A 98 0.49 9.78 14.20
C ALA A 98 1.55 8.69 14.33
N LYS A 99 1.32 7.52 13.71
CA LYS A 99 2.30 6.41 13.73
C LYS A 99 2.20 5.61 12.43
N VAL A 100 3.35 5.24 11.89
CA VAL A 100 3.49 4.26 10.81
C VAL A 100 4.38 3.14 11.31
N PHE A 101 3.92 1.90 11.12
CA PHE A 101 4.67 0.71 11.51
C PHE A 101 5.58 0.28 10.35
N PRO A 102 6.73 -0.36 10.63
CA PRO A 102 7.56 -0.96 9.59
C PRO A 102 6.73 -1.90 8.71
N ALA A 103 6.99 -1.86 7.40
CA ALA A 103 6.26 -2.66 6.44
C ALA A 103 6.60 -4.15 6.59
N MET A 104 5.58 -5.01 6.48
CA MET A 104 5.79 -6.42 6.19
C MET A 104 5.83 -6.59 4.67
N VAL A 105 6.94 -7.10 4.15
CA VAL A 105 7.19 -7.23 2.72
C VAL A 105 7.38 -8.69 2.36
N LYS A 106 6.64 -9.16 1.35
CA LYS A 106 6.83 -10.48 0.75
C LYS A 106 6.74 -10.36 -0.76
N ASP A 107 7.83 -10.72 -1.43
CA ASP A 107 7.98 -10.57 -2.88
C ASP A 107 7.66 -9.12 -3.34
N ASP A 108 6.66 -8.97 -4.20
CA ASP A 108 6.20 -7.67 -4.71
C ASP A 108 4.99 -7.10 -3.94
N LEU A 109 4.67 -7.65 -2.77
CA LEU A 109 3.57 -7.22 -1.89
C LEU A 109 4.10 -6.64 -0.58
N ALA A 110 3.40 -5.63 -0.06
CA ALA A 110 3.67 -5.08 1.25
C ALA A 110 2.41 -4.68 2.01
N LEU A 111 2.46 -4.82 3.33
CA LEU A 111 1.46 -4.28 4.26
C LEU A 111 2.11 -3.25 5.17
N VAL A 112 1.42 -2.13 5.36
CA VAL A 112 1.85 -1.05 6.25
C VAL A 112 0.72 -0.70 7.20
N GLY A 113 0.91 -1.07 8.46
CA GLY A 113 0.06 -0.64 9.56
C GLY A 113 0.28 0.84 9.85
N HIS A 114 -0.77 1.55 10.23
CA HIS A 114 -0.68 2.96 10.61
C HIS A 114 -1.80 3.37 11.57
N ILE A 115 -1.54 4.42 12.35
CA ILE A 115 -2.51 5.04 13.26
C ILE A 115 -2.69 6.51 12.87
N ARG A 116 -3.95 6.93 12.81
CA ARG A 116 -4.35 8.31 12.53
C ARG A 116 -5.12 8.89 13.70
N LEU A 117 -4.88 10.16 14.03
CA LEU A 117 -5.63 10.88 15.04
C LEU A 117 -6.64 11.81 14.37
N GLN A 118 -7.92 11.67 14.71
CA GLN A 118 -8.96 12.59 14.25
C GLN A 118 -9.07 13.77 15.21
N THR A 119 -8.87 14.98 14.68
CA THR A 119 -8.88 16.22 15.49
C THR A 119 -10.29 16.79 15.71
N PHE A 120 -11.29 16.39 14.93
CA PHE A 120 -12.62 17.04 14.93
C PHE A 120 -13.59 16.54 16.02
N LYS A 121 -13.32 15.41 16.67
CA LYS A 121 -14.18 14.82 17.71
C LYS A 121 -13.33 13.94 18.63
N GLU A 122 -13.19 14.34 19.89
CA GLU A 122 -12.61 13.54 20.98
C GLU A 122 -11.37 12.75 20.56
N GLU A 123 -10.28 13.44 20.18
CA GLU A 123 -8.93 12.90 19.86
C GLU A 123 -8.88 11.39 19.57
N SER A 124 -9.66 10.93 18.58
CA SER A 124 -9.87 9.50 18.40
C SER A 124 -8.77 8.92 17.53
N ALA A 125 -8.27 7.76 17.92
CA ALA A 125 -7.26 7.04 17.15
C ALA A 125 -7.95 6.03 16.22
N ILE A 126 -7.57 6.03 14.94
CA ILE A 126 -8.04 5.07 13.93
C ILE A 126 -6.85 4.26 13.46
N VAL A 127 -6.99 2.94 13.54
CA VAL A 127 -6.01 1.99 13.01
C VAL A 127 -6.38 1.68 11.56
N GLY A 128 -5.37 1.56 10.70
CA GLY A 128 -5.54 1.08 9.33
C GLY A 128 -4.35 0.26 8.88
N ILE A 129 -4.58 -0.57 7.87
CA ILE A 129 -3.54 -1.27 7.12
C ILE A 129 -3.66 -0.83 5.66
N SER A 130 -2.55 -0.45 5.07
CA SER A 130 -2.44 -0.17 3.64
C SER A 130 -1.79 -1.35 2.95
N VAL A 131 -2.38 -1.78 1.83
CA VAL A 131 -1.81 -2.79 0.95
C VAL A 131 -1.09 -2.09 -0.20
N LEU A 132 0.12 -2.53 -0.49
CA LEU A 132 0.94 -1.98 -1.56
C LEU A 132 1.51 -3.08 -2.44
N MET A 133 1.70 -2.74 -3.71
CA MET A 133 2.37 -3.56 -4.70
C MET A 133 3.61 -2.84 -5.23
N LYS A 134 4.65 -3.62 -5.52
CA LYS A 134 5.87 -3.12 -6.14
C LYS A 134 5.70 -3.08 -7.65
N ASN A 135 6.02 -1.92 -8.23
CA ASN A 135 6.05 -1.71 -9.68
C ASN A 135 7.40 -1.11 -10.07
N GLY A 136 8.31 -1.99 -10.52
CA GLY A 136 9.70 -1.63 -10.78
C GLY A 136 10.42 -1.15 -9.52
N SER A 137 10.69 0.16 -9.45
CA SER A 137 11.36 0.80 -8.30
C SER A 137 10.42 1.51 -7.33
N LYS A 138 9.11 1.46 -7.58
CA LYS A 138 8.09 2.15 -6.80
C LYS A 138 7.22 1.17 -6.02
N TRP A 139 6.69 1.64 -4.92
CA TRP A 139 5.54 1.05 -4.25
C TRP A 139 4.28 1.87 -4.55
N GLU A 140 3.20 1.18 -4.89
CA GLU A 140 1.91 1.77 -5.24
C GLU A 140 0.82 1.14 -4.36
N MET A 141 -0.16 1.94 -3.93
CA MET A 141 -1.28 1.44 -3.12
C MET A 141 -2.29 0.73 -4.01
N VAL A 142 -2.73 -0.45 -3.58
CA VAL A 142 -3.63 -1.32 -4.34
C VAL A 142 -4.96 -1.51 -3.62
N ARG A 143 -6.05 -1.65 -4.37
CA ARG A 143 -7.35 -2.05 -3.82
C ARG A 143 -7.40 -3.56 -3.63
N SER A 144 -8.08 -4.00 -2.59
CA SER A 144 -8.14 -5.43 -2.25
C SER A 144 -8.81 -6.31 -3.32
N ASP A 145 -9.69 -5.75 -4.16
CA ASP A 145 -10.38 -6.45 -5.23
C ASP A 145 -9.55 -6.61 -6.52
N GLU A 146 -8.34 -6.05 -6.57
CA GLU A 146 -7.37 -6.28 -7.67
C GLU A 146 -6.48 -7.49 -7.43
N LEU A 147 -6.57 -8.10 -6.25
CA LEU A 147 -5.69 -9.18 -5.84
C LEU A 147 -6.24 -10.53 -6.29
N GLU A 148 -5.36 -11.36 -6.84
CA GLU A 148 -5.65 -12.77 -7.09
C GLU A 148 -5.91 -13.50 -5.76
N GLU A 149 -6.68 -14.58 -5.78
CA GLU A 149 -7.07 -15.29 -4.55
C GLU A 149 -5.87 -15.73 -3.70
N ASN A 150 -4.82 -16.25 -4.35
CA ASN A 150 -3.57 -16.64 -3.68
C ASN A 150 -2.87 -15.45 -3.02
N GLN A 151 -2.91 -14.27 -3.65
CA GLN A 151 -2.35 -13.05 -3.08
C GLN A 151 -3.20 -12.55 -1.90
N ALA A 152 -4.52 -12.62 -2.01
CA ALA A 152 -5.44 -12.26 -0.93
C ALA A 152 -5.21 -13.14 0.32
N ARG A 153 -5.02 -14.45 0.13
CA ARG A 153 -4.70 -15.38 1.23
C ARG A 153 -3.37 -15.06 1.89
N GLU A 154 -2.34 -14.82 1.10
CA GLU A 154 -1.03 -14.43 1.61
C GLU A 154 -1.10 -13.13 2.41
N LEU A 155 -1.81 -12.13 1.89
CA LEU A 155 -2.00 -10.86 2.57
C LEU A 155 -2.78 -10.98 3.88
N LEU A 156 -3.75 -11.89 3.97
CA LEU A 156 -4.42 -12.15 5.25
C LEU A 156 -3.47 -12.72 6.30
N LYS A 157 -2.57 -13.62 5.92
CA LYS A 157 -1.54 -14.16 6.82
C LYS A 157 -0.57 -13.05 7.26
N MET A 158 -0.07 -12.26 6.31
CA MET A 158 0.78 -11.11 6.60
C MET A 158 0.06 -10.07 7.48
N ALA A 159 -1.25 -9.87 7.30
CA ALA A 159 -2.02 -8.91 8.09
C ALA A 159 -2.12 -9.35 9.56
N LEU A 160 -2.37 -10.64 9.80
CA LEU A 160 -2.39 -11.19 11.16
C LEU A 160 -1.03 -11.04 11.85
N GLU A 161 0.07 -11.36 11.14
CA GLU A 161 1.43 -11.16 11.66
C GLU A 161 1.70 -9.68 11.98
N LEU A 162 1.27 -8.77 11.10
CA LEU A 162 1.42 -7.33 11.29
C LEU A 162 0.61 -6.85 12.49
N GLU A 163 -0.60 -7.36 12.69
CA GLU A 163 -1.47 -7.00 13.80
C GLU A 163 -0.94 -7.47 15.14
N ASP A 164 -0.41 -8.69 15.20
CA ASP A 164 0.30 -9.19 16.39
C ASP A 164 1.49 -8.28 16.71
N TYR A 165 2.31 -7.97 15.70
CA TYR A 165 3.43 -7.05 15.87
C TYR A 165 2.98 -5.68 16.38
N MET A 166 1.89 -5.12 15.83
CA MET A 166 1.34 -3.82 16.22
C MET A 166 0.87 -3.77 17.68
N LEU A 167 0.32 -4.88 18.20
CA LEU A 167 -0.10 -4.99 19.61
C LEU A 167 1.10 -4.99 20.57
N GLU A 168 2.26 -5.49 20.14
CA GLU A 168 3.47 -5.53 20.95
C GLU A 168 4.25 -4.21 20.94
N GLN A 169 3.97 -3.32 19.99
CA GLN A 169 4.73 -2.08 19.85
C GLN A 169 4.36 -1.02 20.90
N PRO A 170 5.33 -0.19 21.32
CA PRO A 170 5.05 0.94 22.19
C PRO A 170 4.18 2.00 21.48
N LEU A 171 3.14 2.44 22.19
CA LEU A 171 2.22 3.51 21.79
C LEU A 171 2.57 4.81 22.52
N ASP A 172 3.84 5.21 22.44
CA ASP A 172 4.30 6.50 22.95
C ASP A 172 3.60 7.65 22.22
N GLY A 173 3.25 8.71 22.95
CA GLY A 173 2.52 9.86 22.41
C GLY A 173 1.00 9.71 22.36
N PHE A 174 0.46 8.52 22.65
CA PHE A 174 -0.99 8.30 22.78
C PHE A 174 -1.43 8.36 24.25
N ASN A 175 -2.62 8.91 24.50
CA ASN A 175 -3.24 8.87 25.83
C ASN A 175 -3.91 7.50 26.10
N GLU A 176 -4.25 7.20 27.36
CA GLU A 176 -4.81 5.88 27.73
C GLU A 176 -6.12 5.54 27.01
N TYR A 177 -6.95 6.55 26.70
CA TYR A 177 -8.18 6.35 25.95
C TYR A 177 -7.88 5.91 24.51
N GLN A 178 -6.94 6.60 23.84
CA GLN A 178 -6.47 6.27 22.49
C GLN A 178 -5.81 4.89 22.44
N LYS A 179 -4.95 4.56 23.41
CA LYS A 179 -4.33 3.23 23.50
C LYS A 179 -5.38 2.13 23.56
N GLY A 180 -6.41 2.30 24.41
CA GLY A 180 -7.52 1.36 24.48
C GLY A 180 -8.33 1.27 23.18
N GLN A 181 -8.49 2.37 22.43
CA GLN A 181 -9.14 2.36 21.11
C GLN A 181 -8.30 1.62 20.07
N ILE A 182 -6.98 1.85 20.05
CA ILE A 182 -6.03 1.21 19.14
C ILE A 182 -6.04 -0.29 19.36
N GLU A 183 -5.88 -0.74 20.61
CA GLU A 183 -5.87 -2.16 20.96
C GLU A 183 -7.18 -2.87 20.56
N ARG A 184 -8.33 -2.25 20.84
CA ARG A 184 -9.63 -2.81 20.44
C ARG A 184 -9.81 -2.91 18.92
N GLN A 185 -9.33 -1.92 18.18
CA GLN A 185 -9.39 -1.93 16.72
C GLN A 185 -8.48 -3.02 16.15
N ILE A 186 -7.25 -3.14 16.62
CA ILE A 186 -6.33 -4.19 16.15
C ILE A 186 -6.92 -5.57 16.43
N LYS A 187 -7.42 -5.83 17.65
CA LYS A 187 -8.07 -7.11 17.99
C LYS A 187 -9.31 -7.40 17.14
N ALA A 188 -10.11 -6.38 16.82
CA ALA A 188 -11.25 -6.55 15.94
C ALA A 188 -10.85 -6.86 14.49
N MET A 189 -9.75 -6.26 14.00
CA MET A 189 -9.18 -6.58 12.70
C MET A 189 -8.62 -8.02 12.67
N GLN A 190 -7.92 -8.45 13.72
CA GLN A 190 -7.44 -9.84 13.85
C GLN A 190 -8.57 -10.85 13.78
N GLU A 191 -9.65 -10.63 14.53
CA GLU A 191 -10.83 -11.51 14.48
C GLU A 191 -11.41 -11.58 13.06
N MET A 192 -11.57 -10.43 12.40
CA MET A 192 -12.08 -10.36 11.02
C MET A 192 -11.16 -11.08 10.02
N HIS A 193 -9.85 -10.92 10.13
CA HIS A 193 -8.88 -11.57 9.24
C HIS A 193 -8.79 -13.08 9.50
N HIS A 194 -8.83 -13.53 10.76
CA HIS A 194 -8.92 -14.95 11.10
C HIS A 194 -10.17 -15.60 10.50
N GLN A 195 -11.34 -14.96 10.64
CA GLN A 195 -12.59 -15.45 10.04
C GLN A 195 -12.50 -15.52 8.51
N SER A 196 -11.90 -14.50 7.89
CA SER A 196 -11.72 -14.45 6.43
C SER A 196 -10.78 -15.56 5.94
N LEU A 197 -9.68 -15.81 6.66
CA LEU A 197 -8.74 -16.87 6.34
C LEU A 197 -9.38 -18.26 6.51
N GLU A 198 -10.16 -18.48 7.56
CA GLU A 198 -10.86 -19.75 7.78
C GLU A 198 -11.87 -20.04 6.66
N VAL A 199 -12.55 -19.02 6.13
CA VAL A 199 -13.47 -19.17 4.99
C VAL A 199 -12.71 -19.62 3.73
N LEU A 200 -11.58 -18.99 3.42
CA LEU A 200 -10.76 -19.35 2.26
C LEU A 200 -10.17 -20.77 2.38
N GLU A 201 -9.69 -21.14 3.57
CA GLU A 201 -9.17 -22.49 3.84
C GLU A 201 -10.26 -23.57 3.82
N LYS A 202 -11.52 -23.21 4.10
CA LYS A 202 -12.66 -24.13 3.95
C LYS A 202 -13.04 -24.30 2.48
N ALA A 203 -13.03 -23.23 1.69
CA ALA A 203 -13.35 -23.27 0.27
C ALA A 203 -12.36 -24.15 -0.50
N GLU A 204 -11.06 -23.96 -0.29
CA GLU A 204 -10.00 -24.76 -0.93
C GLU A 204 -10.13 -26.26 -0.63
N ARG A 205 -10.35 -26.62 0.64
CA ARG A 205 -10.57 -28.03 1.03
C ARG A 205 -11.81 -28.65 0.38
N GLN A 206 -12.82 -27.84 0.04
CA GLN A 206 -14.00 -28.31 -0.68
C GLN A 206 -13.71 -28.50 -2.18
N GLU A 207 -12.92 -27.61 -2.77
CA GLU A 207 -12.48 -27.73 -4.16
C GLU A 207 -11.58 -28.95 -4.35
N GLU A 208 -10.54 -29.12 -3.53
CA GLU A 208 -9.65 -30.29 -3.55
C GLU A 208 -10.42 -31.61 -3.43
N ARG A 209 -11.45 -31.63 -2.56
CA ARG A 209 -12.30 -32.81 -2.39
C ARG A 209 -13.17 -33.07 -3.61
N THR A 210 -13.70 -32.03 -4.25
CA THR A 210 -14.49 -32.16 -5.48
C THR A 210 -13.64 -32.71 -6.61
N GLU A 211 -12.42 -32.18 -6.79
CA GLU A 211 -11.48 -32.65 -7.80
C GLU A 211 -11.07 -34.11 -7.59
N GLN A 212 -10.82 -34.53 -6.34
CA GLN A 212 -10.53 -35.93 -6.03
C GLN A 212 -11.69 -36.85 -6.40
N VAL A 213 -12.92 -36.48 -6.06
CA VAL A 213 -14.10 -37.28 -6.41
C VAL A 213 -14.27 -37.36 -7.93
N GLU A 214 -14.10 -36.26 -8.66
CA GLU A 214 -14.19 -36.27 -10.13
C GLU A 214 -13.12 -37.14 -10.79
N GLN A 215 -11.89 -37.13 -10.27
CA GLN A 215 -10.81 -37.99 -10.73
C GLN A 215 -11.08 -39.47 -10.46
N GLU A 216 -11.57 -39.82 -9.27
CA GLU A 216 -11.95 -41.19 -8.91
C GLU A 216 -13.09 -41.71 -9.80
N THR A 217 -14.14 -40.91 -9.98
CA THR A 217 -15.30 -41.28 -10.82
C THR A 217 -14.91 -41.45 -12.29
N SER A 218 -13.99 -40.63 -12.79
CA SER A 218 -13.49 -40.71 -14.17
C SER A 218 -12.58 -41.92 -14.41
N ALA A 219 -11.80 -42.32 -13.40
CA ALA A 219 -10.95 -43.51 -13.47
C ALA A 219 -11.79 -44.79 -13.46
N GLU A 220 -12.82 -44.87 -12.61
CA GLU A 220 -13.74 -46.02 -12.56
C GLU A 220 -14.51 -46.20 -13.88
N ALA A 221 -14.96 -45.10 -14.50
CA ALA A 221 -15.66 -45.14 -15.79
C ALA A 221 -14.76 -45.62 -16.96
N GLN A 222 -13.45 -45.37 -16.91
CA GLN A 222 -12.50 -45.85 -17.92
C GLN A 222 -12.16 -47.34 -17.75
N ASP A 223 -12.09 -47.83 -16.52
CA ASP A 223 -11.86 -49.25 -16.24
C ASP A 223 -13.07 -50.11 -16.63
N GLU A 224 -14.30 -49.65 -16.42
CA GLU A 224 -15.51 -50.36 -16.88
C GLU A 224 -15.61 -50.43 -18.42
N SER A 225 -15.22 -49.35 -19.11
CA SER A 225 -15.17 -49.29 -20.58
C SER A 225 -14.12 -50.21 -21.22
N ALA A 226 -13.06 -50.59 -20.48
CA ALA A 226 -12.00 -51.46 -20.99
C ALA A 226 -12.31 -52.96 -20.79
N ALA A 227 -13.35 -53.28 -20.03
CA ALA A 227 -13.75 -54.65 -19.70
C ALA A 227 -14.88 -55.20 -20.61
N GLU A 228 -15.49 -54.37 -21.46
CA GLU A 228 -16.46 -54.75 -22.51
C GLU A 228 -15.79 -55.02 -23.88
#